data_AF-A0A929PEI8-F1
#
_entry.id   AF-A0A929PEI8-F1
#
_cell.length_a   1.000
_cell.length_b   1.000
_cell.length_c   1.000
_cell.angle_alpha   90.00
_cell.angle_beta   90.00
_cell.angle_gamma   90.00
#
_symmetry.space_group_name_H-M   'P 1'
#
loop_
_entity.id
_entity.type
_entity.pdbx_description
1 polymer ?
#
loop_
_entity_poly.entity_id
_entity_poly.type
_entity_poly.pdbx_seq_one_letter_code
_entity_poly.pdbx_strand_id
1 'polypeptide(L)'
;MKKIINSIINFIKNLFSNMSADLKKAIEIGVIVTENLKAIIDLPVVDALTAVIPGEIDDKLKLWLRQALPQILIRLKLAVSDDEDAIITASVDLNKMDTDVRNAYLHSISILCAQAASDNKLNWSDGVYLLEWYYKNKYKSLI
;
A
#
# COMPACT_ATOMS: atom_id res chain seq x y z
N MET A 1 -18.31 20.31 -15.36
CA MET A 1 -17.81 19.03 -14.78
C MET A 1 -16.58 18.46 -15.49
N LYS A 2 -16.63 18.09 -16.79
CA LYS A 2 -15.46 17.49 -17.49
C LYS A 2 -14.15 18.32 -17.39
N LYS A 3 -14.23 19.64 -17.52
CA LYS A 3 -13.06 20.53 -17.37
C LYS A 3 -12.42 20.50 -15.97
N ILE A 4 -13.24 20.41 -14.92
CA ILE A 4 -12.78 20.36 -13.52
C ILE A 4 -12.09 19.02 -13.24
N ILE A 5 -12.70 17.91 -13.67
CA ILE A 5 -12.13 16.56 -13.53
C ILE A 5 -10.77 16.46 -14.27
N ASN A 6 -10.70 16.96 -15.50
CA ASN A 6 -9.44 16.97 -16.25
C ASN A 6 -8.35 17.83 -15.57
N SER A 7 -8.74 18.95 -14.95
CA SER A 7 -7.82 19.79 -14.19
C SER A 7 -7.25 19.06 -12.97
N ILE A 8 -8.08 18.32 -12.23
CA ILE A 8 -7.65 17.54 -11.06
C ILE A 8 -6.72 16.40 -11.50
N ILE A 9 -7.07 15.67 -12.56
CA ILE A 9 -6.21 14.60 -13.10
C ILE A 9 -4.85 15.16 -13.54
N ASN A 10 -4.84 16.30 -14.22
CA ASN A 10 -3.59 16.94 -14.65
C ASN A 10 -2.76 17.44 -13.45
N PHE A 11 -3.42 17.95 -12.41
CA PHE A 11 -2.74 18.30 -11.16
C PHE A 11 -2.06 17.08 -10.52
N ILE A 12 -2.76 15.95 -10.40
CA ILE A 12 -2.20 14.72 -9.82
C ILE A 12 -1.05 14.18 -10.71
N LYS A 13 -1.21 14.20 -12.03
CA LYS A 13 -0.15 13.82 -12.98
C LYS A 13 1.10 14.69 -12.79
N ASN A 14 0.92 16.00 -12.69
CA ASN A 14 2.02 16.94 -12.50
C ASN A 14 2.68 16.77 -11.13
N LEU A 15 1.88 16.52 -10.10
CA LEU A 15 2.39 16.26 -8.75
C LEU A 15 3.24 15.00 -8.76
N PHE A 16 2.74 13.90 -9.35
CA PHE A 16 3.51 12.66 -9.51
C PHE A 16 4.78 12.86 -10.34
N SER A 17 4.71 13.55 -11.49
CA SER A 17 5.87 13.74 -12.38
C SER A 17 7.00 14.50 -11.71
N ASN A 18 6.68 15.46 -10.85
CA ASN A 18 7.62 16.35 -10.19
C ASN A 18 8.21 15.78 -8.89
N MET A 19 7.76 14.61 -8.43
CA MET A 19 8.34 13.96 -7.26
C MET A 19 9.74 13.38 -7.52
N SER A 20 10.53 13.32 -6.44
CA SER A 20 11.79 12.59 -6.41
C SER A 20 11.60 11.10 -6.73
N ALA A 21 12.67 10.44 -7.17
CA ALA A 21 12.66 8.99 -7.46
C ALA A 21 12.24 8.18 -6.23
N ASP A 22 12.74 8.55 -5.05
CA ASP A 22 12.42 7.88 -3.79
C ASP A 22 10.93 7.91 -3.46
N LEU A 23 10.26 9.06 -3.65
CA LEU A 23 8.82 9.19 -3.41
C LEU A 23 7.99 8.37 -4.40
N LYS A 24 8.39 8.36 -5.68
CA LYS A 24 7.75 7.52 -6.70
C LYS A 24 7.88 6.04 -6.35
N LYS A 25 9.06 5.62 -5.89
CA LYS A 25 9.31 4.25 -5.46
C LYS A 25 8.48 3.89 -4.22
N ALA A 26 8.39 4.79 -3.24
CA ALA A 26 7.54 4.61 -2.06
C ALA A 26 6.06 4.37 -2.42
N ILE A 27 5.53 5.13 -3.38
CA ILE A 27 4.16 4.96 -3.89
C ILE A 27 3.98 3.61 -4.60
N GLU A 28 4.91 3.23 -5.46
CA GLU A 28 4.91 1.91 -6.09
C GLU A 28 4.89 0.78 -5.05
N ILE A 29 5.72 0.87 -4.01
CA ILE A 29 5.78 -0.13 -2.94
C ILE A 29 4.45 -0.23 -2.19
N GLY A 30 3.83 0.90 -1.86
CA GLY A 30 2.52 0.93 -1.21
C GLY A 30 1.45 0.20 -2.03
N VAL A 31 1.50 0.32 -3.36
CA VAL A 31 0.60 -0.43 -4.24
C VAL A 31 0.94 -1.93 -4.24
N ILE A 32 2.18 -2.31 -4.51
CA ILE A 32 2.56 -3.74 -4.64
C ILE A 32 2.27 -4.51 -3.35
N VAL A 33 2.64 -3.97 -2.19
CA VAL A 33 2.38 -4.59 -0.88
C VAL A 33 0.89 -4.83 -0.67
N THR A 34 0.05 -3.87 -1.06
CA THR A 34 -1.40 -3.97 -0.92
C THR A 34 -1.99 -5.03 -1.84
N GLU A 35 -1.51 -5.12 -3.08
CA GLU A 35 -1.98 -6.13 -4.03
C GLU A 35 -1.55 -7.54 -3.63
N ASN A 36 -0.32 -7.70 -3.12
CA ASN A 36 0.12 -8.98 -2.55
C ASN A 36 -0.71 -9.36 -1.32
N LEU A 37 -1.05 -8.38 -0.46
CA LEU A 37 -1.93 -8.63 0.68
C LEU A 37 -3.34 -9.06 0.24
N LYS A 38 -3.89 -8.47 -0.82
CA LYS A 38 -5.17 -8.92 -1.41
C LYS A 38 -5.11 -10.39 -1.81
N ALA A 39 -4.03 -10.81 -2.48
CA ALA A 39 -3.86 -12.21 -2.88
C ALA A 39 -3.83 -13.17 -1.67
N ILE A 40 -3.25 -12.75 -0.55
CA ILE A 40 -3.19 -13.57 0.68
C ILE A 40 -4.52 -13.59 1.43
N ILE A 41 -5.28 -12.49 1.40
CA ILE A 41 -6.65 -12.46 1.94
C ILE A 41 -7.51 -13.52 1.25
N ASP A 42 -7.36 -13.65 -0.08
CA ASP A 42 -8.09 -14.65 -0.86
C ASP A 42 -7.57 -16.08 -0.62
N LEU A 43 -6.25 -16.25 -0.41
CA LEU A 43 -5.59 -17.54 -0.17
C LEU A 43 -4.47 -17.41 0.88
N PRO A 44 -4.75 -17.65 2.17
CA PRO A 44 -3.75 -17.55 3.23
C PRO A 44 -2.61 -18.57 3.03
N VAL A 45 -1.36 -18.11 3.11
CA VAL A 45 -0.16 -18.93 2.98
C VAL A 45 0.64 -18.94 4.29
N VAL A 46 1.41 -20.01 4.51
CA VAL A 46 2.22 -20.21 5.73
C VAL A 46 3.34 -19.18 5.85
N ASP A 47 3.89 -18.68 4.73
CA ASP A 47 4.91 -17.62 4.71
C ASP A 47 4.33 -16.29 4.17
N ALA A 48 3.35 -15.76 4.91
CA ALA A 48 2.59 -14.58 4.50
C ALA A 48 3.46 -13.32 4.38
N LEU A 49 4.45 -13.15 5.25
CA LEU A 49 5.36 -12.00 5.22
C LEU A 49 6.22 -12.01 3.95
N THR A 50 6.78 -13.15 3.57
CA THR A 50 7.55 -13.26 2.32
C THR A 50 6.64 -13.11 1.10
N ALA A 51 5.39 -13.56 1.16
CA ALA A 51 4.44 -13.39 0.06
C ALA A 51 4.00 -11.92 -0.13
N VAL A 52 3.87 -11.14 0.95
CA VAL A 52 3.54 -9.70 0.85
C VAL A 52 4.72 -8.88 0.31
N ILE A 53 5.93 -9.21 0.74
CA ILE A 53 7.12 -8.41 0.42
C ILE A 53 7.62 -8.77 -0.98
N PRO A 54 7.78 -7.78 -1.89
CA PRO A 54 8.25 -8.09 -3.24
C PRO A 54 9.66 -8.72 -3.23
N GLY A 55 9.89 -9.74 -4.05
CA GLY A 55 11.19 -10.44 -4.10
C GLY A 55 12.33 -9.60 -4.69
N GLU A 56 12.02 -8.75 -5.68
CA GLU A 56 12.99 -7.99 -6.48
C GLU A 56 13.33 -6.60 -5.91
N ILE A 57 12.89 -6.29 -4.69
CA ILE A 57 13.22 -5.02 -4.04
C ILE A 57 14.54 -5.09 -3.25
N ASP A 58 15.17 -3.93 -3.06
CA ASP A 58 16.39 -3.74 -2.28
C ASP A 58 16.25 -4.29 -0.85
N ASP A 59 17.32 -4.87 -0.30
CA ASP A 59 17.32 -5.51 1.02
C ASP A 59 17.02 -4.55 2.17
N LYS A 60 17.46 -3.29 2.08
CA LYS A 60 17.11 -2.25 3.04
C LYS A 60 15.59 -2.07 3.09
N LEU A 61 14.95 -2.10 1.92
CA LEU A 61 13.52 -1.93 1.81
C LEU A 61 12.75 -3.17 2.24
N LYS A 62 13.26 -4.38 1.96
CA LYS A 62 12.71 -5.63 2.50
C LYS A 62 12.73 -5.62 4.02
N LEU A 63 13.88 -5.30 4.62
CA LEU A 63 14.03 -5.21 6.07
C LEU A 63 13.08 -4.16 6.65
N TRP A 64 12.96 -3.01 5.98
CA TRP A 64 12.04 -1.97 6.36
C TRP A 64 10.58 -2.45 6.33
N LEU A 65 10.13 -3.13 5.26
CA LEU A 65 8.78 -3.69 5.17
C LEU A 65 8.51 -4.73 6.26
N ARG A 66 9.49 -5.59 6.57
CA ARG A 66 9.38 -6.59 7.65
C ARG A 66 9.13 -5.94 9.01
N GLN A 67 9.66 -4.75 9.25
CA GLN A 67 9.49 -4.03 10.52
C GLN A 67 8.25 -3.15 10.52
N ALA A 68 7.99 -2.44 9.43
CA ALA A 68 6.95 -1.42 9.39
C ALA A 68 5.54 -1.99 9.16
N LEU A 69 5.41 -3.05 8.35
CA LEU A 69 4.11 -3.59 8.00
C LEU A 69 3.35 -4.15 9.22
N PRO A 70 3.96 -4.98 10.10
CA PRO A 70 3.26 -5.43 11.31
C PRO A 70 2.81 -4.25 12.20
N GLN A 71 3.64 -3.22 12.35
CA GLN A 71 3.32 -2.01 13.11
C GLN A 71 2.15 -1.21 12.52
N ILE A 72 2.07 -1.15 11.18
CA ILE A 72 0.94 -0.55 10.47
C ILE A 72 -0.35 -1.33 10.76
N LEU A 73 -0.30 -2.67 10.72
CA LEU A 73 -1.45 -3.53 11.01
C LEU A 73 -1.94 -3.37 12.45
N ILE A 74 -1.03 -3.27 13.42
CA ILE A 74 -1.37 -2.96 14.82
C ILE A 74 -2.06 -1.60 14.93
N ARG A 75 -1.49 -0.57 14.28
CA ARG A 75 -2.05 0.80 14.31
C ARG A 75 -3.47 0.84 13.72
N LEU A 76 -3.74 0.02 12.72
CA LEU A 76 -5.06 -0.16 12.13
C LEU A 76 -5.98 -1.09 12.93
N LYS A 77 -5.50 -1.66 14.03
CA LYS A 77 -6.20 -2.65 14.86
C LYS A 77 -6.59 -3.92 14.11
N LEU A 78 -5.76 -4.30 13.13
CA LEU A 78 -5.87 -5.55 12.37
C LEU A 78 -4.97 -6.67 12.93
N ALA A 79 -4.06 -6.32 13.85
CA ALA A 79 -3.20 -7.26 14.57
C ALA A 79 -3.01 -6.78 16.01
N VAL A 80 -2.66 -7.71 16.91
CA VAL A 80 -2.41 -7.43 18.34
C VAL A 80 -0.93 -7.42 18.70
N SER A 81 -0.10 -8.05 17.87
CA SER A 81 1.36 -8.17 18.00
C SER A 81 2.03 -7.92 16.65
N ASP A 82 3.34 -7.67 16.67
CA ASP A 82 4.17 -7.37 15.50
C ASP A 82 4.97 -8.59 15.02
N ASP A 83 4.54 -9.78 15.41
CA ASP A 83 5.13 -11.05 15.01
C ASP A 83 4.79 -11.43 13.55
N GLU A 84 5.34 -12.55 13.10
CA GLU A 84 5.14 -13.06 11.74
C GLU A 84 3.66 -13.40 11.44
N ASP A 85 2.85 -13.64 12.49
CA ASP A 85 1.44 -13.96 12.37
C ASP A 85 0.54 -12.72 12.21
N ALA A 86 1.09 -11.51 12.39
CA ALA A 86 0.35 -10.25 12.25
C ALA A 86 -0.36 -10.13 10.89
N ILE A 87 0.31 -10.56 9.81
CA ILE A 87 -0.25 -10.52 8.44
C ILE A 87 -1.36 -11.55 8.27
N ILE A 88 -1.20 -12.75 8.82
CA ILE A 88 -2.21 -13.80 8.76
C ILE A 88 -3.46 -13.36 9.52
N THR A 89 -3.28 -12.85 10.73
CA THR A 89 -4.36 -12.30 11.56
C THR A 89 -5.10 -11.18 10.84
N ALA A 90 -4.36 -10.21 10.31
CA ALA A 90 -4.95 -9.13 9.53
C ALA A 90 -5.70 -9.63 8.29
N SER A 91 -5.15 -10.63 7.59
CA SER A 91 -5.78 -11.21 6.40
C SER A 91 -7.11 -11.89 6.72
N VAL A 92 -7.14 -12.67 7.81
CA VAL A 92 -8.36 -13.32 8.31
C VAL A 92 -9.41 -12.29 8.71
N ASP A 93 -9.03 -11.22 9.40
CA ASP A 93 -9.98 -10.20 9.83
C ASP A 93 -10.49 -9.35 8.66
N LEU A 94 -9.61 -9.00 7.72
CA LEU A 94 -10.00 -8.31 6.48
C LEU A 94 -10.96 -9.16 5.65
N ASN A 95 -10.80 -10.49 5.61
CA ASN A 95 -11.69 -11.37 4.86
C ASN A 95 -13.11 -11.45 5.45
N LYS A 96 -13.27 -11.18 6.75
CA LYS A 96 -14.59 -11.16 7.42
C LYS A 96 -15.34 -9.84 7.22
N MET A 97 -14.67 -8.79 6.76
CA MET A 97 -15.27 -7.48 6.59
C MET A 97 -16.08 -7.38 5.31
N ASP A 98 -17.09 -6.50 5.31
CA ASP A 98 -17.75 -6.08 4.09
C ASP A 98 -16.74 -5.51 3.09
N THR A 99 -16.99 -5.74 1.79
CA THR A 99 -16.08 -5.35 0.71
C THR A 99 -15.66 -3.88 0.77
N ASP A 100 -16.59 -2.96 1.05
CA ASP A 100 -16.30 -1.53 1.10
C ASP A 100 -15.40 -1.16 2.30
N VAL A 101 -15.65 -1.78 3.46
CA VAL A 101 -14.84 -1.61 4.67
C VAL A 101 -13.44 -2.17 4.45
N ARG A 102 -13.35 -3.39 3.92
CA ARG A 102 -12.08 -4.03 3.55
C ARG A 102 -11.28 -3.15 2.59
N ASN A 103 -11.92 -2.59 1.56
CA ASN A 103 -11.26 -1.72 0.59
C ASN A 103 -10.72 -0.43 1.23
N ALA A 104 -11.45 0.15 2.20
CA ALA A 104 -10.97 1.31 2.94
C ALA A 104 -9.72 0.99 3.78
N TYR A 105 -9.68 -0.19 4.42
CA TYR A 105 -8.49 -0.66 5.13
C TYR A 105 -7.32 -0.92 4.18
N LEU A 106 -7.54 -1.59 3.05
CA LEU A 106 -6.51 -1.85 2.04
C LEU A 106 -5.92 -0.55 1.48
N HIS A 107 -6.75 0.47 1.21
CA HIS A 107 -6.25 1.79 0.84
C HIS A 107 -5.43 2.43 1.95
N SER A 108 -5.88 2.32 3.20
CA SER A 108 -5.14 2.86 4.36
C SER A 108 -3.79 2.18 4.53
N ILE A 109 -3.71 0.86 4.35
CA ILE A 109 -2.46 0.09 4.36
C ILE A 109 -1.54 0.58 3.25
N SER A 110 -2.06 0.75 2.03
CA SER A 110 -1.29 1.24 0.88
C SER A 110 -0.64 2.60 1.16
N ILE A 111 -1.43 3.53 1.72
CA ILE A 111 -0.95 4.87 2.08
C ILE A 111 0.09 4.78 3.18
N LEU A 112 -0.18 4.08 4.28
CA LEU A 112 0.76 3.98 5.40
C LEU A 112 2.07 3.31 4.99
N CYS A 113 2.03 2.30 4.11
CA CYS A 113 3.23 1.68 3.56
C CYS A 113 4.03 2.67 2.72
N ALA A 114 3.38 3.44 1.84
CA ALA A 114 4.06 4.45 1.04
C ALA A 114 4.61 5.61 1.89
N GLN A 115 3.87 6.07 2.90
CA GLN A 115 4.34 7.09 3.83
C GLN A 115 5.59 6.63 4.55
N ALA A 116 5.54 5.42 5.10
CA ALA A 116 6.62 4.94 5.92
C ALA A 116 7.84 4.52 5.06
N ALA A 117 7.65 4.03 3.81
CA ALA A 117 8.72 3.82 2.84
C ALA A 117 9.38 5.11 2.33
N SER A 118 8.71 6.25 2.51
CA SER A 118 9.22 7.58 2.16
C SER A 118 9.90 8.32 3.31
N ASP A 119 10.17 7.65 4.44
CA ASP A 119 10.59 8.28 5.69
C ASP A 119 9.60 9.38 6.15
N ASN A 120 8.30 9.13 5.99
CA ASN A 120 7.20 10.06 6.28
C ASN A 120 7.22 11.37 5.49
N LYS A 121 7.99 11.46 4.39
CA LYS A 121 7.99 12.64 3.49
C LYS A 121 6.68 12.76 2.70
N LEU A 122 6.01 11.63 2.45
CA LEU A 122 4.67 11.60 1.87
C LEU A 122 3.64 11.85 2.98
N ASN A 123 2.85 12.91 2.84
CA ASN A 123 1.70 13.13 3.73
C ASN A 123 0.49 12.29 3.29
N TRP A 124 -0.48 12.11 4.19
CA TRP A 124 -1.63 11.25 3.95
C TRP A 124 -2.48 11.71 2.76
N SER A 125 -2.78 13.02 2.69
CA SER A 125 -3.62 13.59 1.63
C SER A 125 -3.04 13.39 0.25
N ASP A 126 -1.74 13.58 0.07
CA ASP A 126 -1.04 13.37 -1.18
C ASP A 126 -1.01 11.88 -1.52
N GLY A 127 -0.78 11.03 -0.51
CA GLY A 127 -0.82 9.57 -0.63
C GLY A 127 -2.12 9.05 -1.22
N VAL A 128 -3.27 9.55 -0.76
CA VAL A 128 -4.60 9.16 -1.29
C VAL A 128 -4.68 9.35 -2.81
N TYR A 129 -4.34 10.54 -3.30
CA TYR A 129 -4.49 10.85 -4.72
C TYR A 129 -3.42 10.18 -5.59
N LEU A 130 -2.19 10.09 -5.09
CA LEU A 130 -1.05 9.58 -5.85
C LEU A 130 -1.09 8.07 -5.99
N LEU A 131 -1.43 7.34 -4.92
CA LEU A 131 -1.55 5.88 -4.97
C LEU A 131 -2.69 5.46 -5.90
N GLU A 132 -3.84 6.11 -5.79
CA GLU A 132 -4.99 5.82 -6.65
C GLU A 132 -4.68 6.10 -8.13
N TRP A 133 -3.99 7.21 -8.41
CA TRP A 133 -3.57 7.52 -9.77
C TRP A 133 -2.54 6.51 -10.30
N TYR A 134 -1.52 6.17 -9.51
CA TYR A 134 -0.50 5.19 -9.89
C TYR A 134 -1.13 3.83 -10.15
N TYR A 135 -2.00 3.35 -9.24
CA TYR A 135 -2.70 2.09 -9.40
C TYR A 135 -3.47 2.04 -10.72
N LYS A 136 -4.28 3.06 -11.02
CA LYS A 136 -5.11 3.11 -12.22
C LYS A 136 -4.35 3.28 -13.53
N ASN A 137 -3.22 4.00 -13.53
CA ASN A 137 -2.55 4.46 -14.76
C ASN A 137 -1.20 3.79 -15.02
N LYS A 138 -0.62 3.12 -14.02
CA LYS A 138 0.70 2.48 -14.11
C LYS A 138 0.64 1.02 -13.73
N TYR A 139 0.04 0.67 -12.60
CA TYR A 139 -0.01 -0.73 -12.15
C TYR A 139 -1.03 -1.55 -12.95
N LYS A 140 -2.31 -1.16 -12.95
CA LYS A 140 -3.39 -1.87 -13.67
C LYS A 140 -3.22 -1.89 -15.19
N SER A 141 -2.43 -0.98 -15.75
CA SER A 141 -2.11 -1.00 -17.18
C SER A 141 -1.06 -2.06 -17.57
N LEU A 142 -0.37 -2.66 -16.59
CA LEU A 142 0.65 -3.70 -16.80
C LEU A 142 0.09 -5.12 -16.69
N ILE A 143 -1.17 -5.27 -16.29
CA ILE A 143 -1.89 -6.53 -16.05
C ILE A 143 -3.06 -6.61 -17.04
#